data_AF-A0A3Q4M190-F1
#
_entry.id   AF-A0A3Q4M190-F1
#
_cell.length_a   1.000
_cell.length_b   1.000
_cell.length_c   1.000
_cell.angle_alpha   90.00
_cell.angle_beta   90.00
_cell.angle_gamma   90.00
#
_symmetry.space_group_name_H-M   'P 1'
#
loop_
_entity.id
_entity.type
_entity.pdbx_description
1 polymer ?
#
loop_
_entity_poly.entity_id
_entity_poly.type
_entity_poly.pdbx_seq_one_letter_code
_entity_poly.pdbx_strand_id
1 'polypeptide(L)' 'MAEGSVSLEEVKTSFQKFAVHGDTKATGKEMNGKNFAKLCKDCNITDGKNVTTTDVDIVFSKVK' A
#
# COMPACT_ATOMS: atom_id res chain seq x y z
N MET A 1 -22.67 -3.76 11.27
CA MET A 1 -21.40 -3.90 10.53
C MET A 1 -20.63 -2.62 10.77
N ALA A 2 -19.48 -2.70 11.44
CA ALA A 2 -18.79 -1.54 11.98
C ALA A 2 -18.31 -0.62 10.85
N GLU A 3 -18.93 0.55 10.72
CA GLU A 3 -18.33 1.70 10.07
C GLU A 3 -17.23 2.21 11.00
N GLY A 4 -16.08 1.54 10.95
CA GLY A 4 -14.89 1.99 11.66
C GLY A 4 -14.40 3.26 10.98
N SER A 5 -14.46 4.38 11.67
CA SER A 5 -13.75 5.60 11.28
C SER A 5 -12.25 5.31 11.29
N VAL A 6 -11.71 4.89 10.15
CA VAL A 6 -10.27 4.65 9.99
C VAL A 6 -9.59 6.01 10.08
N SER A 7 -8.77 6.18 11.12
CA SER A 7 -8.05 7.44 11.32
C SER A 7 -6.84 7.51 10.40
N LEU A 8 -6.48 8.71 9.93
CA LEU A 8 -5.28 8.92 9.09
C LEU A 8 -4.02 8.33 9.74
N GLU A 9 -3.99 8.30 11.07
CA GLU A 9 -2.95 7.73 11.92
C GLU A 9 -2.78 6.22 11.72
N GLU A 10 -3.89 5.50 11.60
CA GLU A 10 -3.91 4.05 11.36
C GLU A 10 -3.46 3.73 9.93
N VAL A 11 -3.89 4.55 8.96
CA VAL A 11 -3.42 4.44 7.57
C VAL A 11 -1.92 4.70 7.50
N LYS A 12 -1.43 5.74 8.18
CA LYS A 12 0.01 6.06 8.23
C LYS A 12 0.83 4.97 8.90
N THR A 13 0.31 4.38 9.98
CA THR A 13 0.96 3.25 10.66
C THR A 13 1.04 2.03 9.73
N SER A 14 -0.04 1.73 9.02
CA SER A 14 -0.06 0.64 8.04
C SER A 14 0.93 0.91 6.91
N PHE A 15 0.92 2.12 6.35
CA PHE A 15 1.88 2.56 5.34
C PHE A 15 3.33 2.34 5.81
N GLN A 16 3.68 2.76 7.03
CA GLN A 16 5.03 2.59 7.57
C GLN A 16 5.43 1.12 7.69
N LYS A 17 4.53 0.25 8.15
CA LYS A 17 4.77 -1.20 8.23
C LYS A 17 5.11 -1.81 6.88
N PHE A 18 4.39 -1.42 5.83
CA PHE A 18 4.67 -1.87 4.47
C PHE A 18 5.89 -1.17 3.87
N ALA A 19 6.17 0.10 4.21
CA ALA A 19 7.30 0.86 3.70
C ALA A 19 8.65 0.24 4.09
N VAL A 20 8.75 -0.31 5.31
CA VAL A 20 9.96 -1.02 5.79
C VAL A 20 9.94 -2.53 5.55
N HIS A 21 8.85 -3.06 4.97
CA HIS A 21 8.68 -4.49 4.83
C HIS A 21 9.77 -5.10 3.95
N GLY A 22 10.54 -6.05 4.51
CA GLY A 22 11.60 -6.74 3.79
C GLY A 22 12.84 -5.89 3.50
N ASP A 23 12.90 -4.63 3.96
CA ASP A 23 14.04 -3.73 3.78
C ASP A 23 14.49 -3.19 5.13
N THR A 24 15.54 -3.78 5.68
CA THR A 24 16.06 -3.43 7.01
C THR A 24 16.75 -2.06 7.07
N LYS A 25 16.95 -1.41 5.91
CA LYS A 25 17.55 -0.07 5.80
C LYS A 25 16.49 1.02 5.59
N ALA A 26 15.27 0.63 5.22
CA ALA A 26 14.18 1.56 5.00
C ALA A 26 13.78 2.27 6.31
N THR A 27 13.52 3.57 6.19
CA THR A 27 13.16 4.44 7.33
C THR A 27 11.66 4.59 7.53
N GLY A 28 10.85 3.95 6.67
CA GLY A 28 9.39 4.06 6.68
C GLY A 28 8.86 5.40 6.14
N LYS A 29 9.72 6.26 5.59
CA LYS A 29 9.34 7.54 4.96
C LYS A 29 8.77 7.37 3.56
N GLU A 30 9.27 6.39 2.81
CA GLU A 30 8.90 6.12 1.43
C GLU A 30 8.62 4.63 1.23
N MET A 31 7.70 4.33 0.32
CA MET A 31 7.33 2.96 -0.04
C MET A 31 7.78 2.68 -1.48
N ASN A 32 8.44 1.54 -1.69
CA ASN A 32 8.78 1.10 -3.05
C ASN A 32 7.58 0.42 -3.73
N GLY A 33 7.63 0.28 -5.06
CA GLY A 33 6.52 -0.29 -5.84
C GLY A 33 6.19 -1.73 -5.47
N LYS A 34 7.21 -2.53 -5.09
CA LYS A 34 7.01 -3.92 -4.65
C LYS A 34 6.16 -3.99 -3.38
N ASN A 35 6.45 -3.12 -2.41
CA ASN A 35 5.74 -3.05 -1.13
C ASN A 35 4.35 -2.43 -1.29
N PHE A 36 4.20 -1.44 -2.19
CA PHE A 36 2.90 -0.88 -2.54
C PHE A 36 1.98 -1.92 -3.20
N ALA A 37 2.50 -2.67 -4.19
CA ALA A 37 1.76 -3.76 -4.79
C ALA A 37 1.38 -4.86 -3.78
N LYS A 38 2.25 -5.14 -2.80
CA LYS A 38 1.94 -6.05 -1.69
C LYS A 38 0.81 -5.49 -0.82
N LEU A 39 0.86 -4.22 -0.42
CA LEU A 39 -0.21 -3.56 0.34
C LEU A 39 -1.55 -3.67 -0.40
N CYS A 40 -1.58 -3.38 -1.70
CA CYS A 40 -2.82 -3.46 -2.47
C CYS A 40 -3.37 -4.89 -2.55
N LYS A 41 -2.50 -5.91 -2.55
CA LYS A 41 -2.92 -7.33 -2.52
C LYS A 41 -3.39 -7.77 -1.14
N ASP A 42 -2.59 -7.55 -0.09
CA ASP A 42 -2.90 -7.94 1.28
C ASP A 42 -4.17 -7.23 1.81
N CYS A 43 -4.41 -5.98 1.39
CA CYS A 43 -5.63 -5.24 1.73
C CYS A 43 -6.81 -5.50 0.78
N ASN A 44 -6.70 -6.44 -0.17
CA ASN A 44 -7.72 -6.73 -1.19
C ASN A 44 -8.20 -5.49 -1.98
N ILE A 45 -7.31 -4.52 -2.21
CA ILE A 45 -7.58 -3.36 -3.09
C ILE A 45 -7.61 -3.81 -4.55
N THR A 46 -6.76 -4.77 -4.92
CA THR A 46 -6.79 -5.39 -6.26
C THR A 46 -7.78 -6.55 -6.27
N ASP A 47 -8.89 -6.40 -7.00
CA ASP A 47 -9.87 -7.47 -7.25
C ASP A 47 -9.53 -8.28 -8.53
N GLY A 48 -8.56 -7.82 -9.33
CA GLY A 48 -8.18 -8.47 -10.58
C GLY A 48 -9.19 -8.28 -11.73
N LYS A 49 -10.35 -7.67 -11.46
CA LYS A 49 -11.34 -7.27 -12.49
C LYS A 49 -11.31 -5.77 -12.75
N ASN A 50 -11.56 -4.97 -11.71
CA ASN A 50 -11.65 -3.51 -11.82
C ASN A 50 -10.33 -2.81 -11.49
N VAL A 51 -9.57 -3.39 -10.55
CA VAL A 51 -8.24 -2.91 -10.17
C VAL A 51 -7.29 -4.08 -10.31
N THR A 52 -6.44 -4.00 -11.33
CA THR A 52 -5.43 -5.03 -11.60
C THR A 52 -4.07 -4.65 -11.03
N THR A 53 -3.15 -5.61 -10.98
CA THR A 53 -1.76 -5.32 -10.59
C THR A 53 -1.11 -4.32 -11.55
N THR A 54 -1.49 -4.34 -12.83
CA THR A 54 -1.03 -3.36 -13.83
C THR A 54 -1.49 -1.95 -13.49
N ASP A 55 -2.76 -1.78 -13.09
CA ASP A 55 -3.28 -0.47 -12.69
C ASP A 55 -2.54 0.08 -11.48
N VAL A 56 -2.26 -0.77 -10.48
CA VAL A 56 -1.46 -0.40 -9.30
C VAL A 56 -0.06 0.08 -9.68
N ASP A 57 0.61 -0.62 -10.61
CA ASP A 57 1.94 -0.26 -11.09
C ASP A 57 1.94 1.08 -11.85
N ILE A 58 0.93 1.29 -12.71
CA ILE A 58 0.73 2.55 -13.44
C ILE A 58 0.48 3.71 -12.46
N VAL A 59 -0.40 3.53 -11.48
CA VAL A 59 -0.69 4.54 -10.45
C VAL A 59 0.57 4.87 -9.67
N PHE A 60 1.30 3.86 -9.20
CA PHE A 60 2.55 4.07 -8.48
C PHE A 60 3.58 4.86 -9.30
N SER A 61 3.72 4.52 -10.58
CA SER A 61 4.63 5.21 -11.50
C SER A 61 4.22 6.65 -11.83
N LYS A 62 2.92 6.97 -11.76
CA LYS A 62 2.40 8.33 -12.00
C LYS A 62 2.55 9.27 -10.79
N VAL A 63 2.55 8.71 -9.59
CA VAL A 63 2.54 9.48 -8.33
C VAL A 63 3.96 9.66 -7.76
N LYS A 64 4.94 8.92 -8.29
CA LYS A 64 6.34 8.96 -7.90
C LYS A 64 7.12 10.06 -8.62
#